data_AF-A0A093CKF5-F1
#
_entry.id   AF-A0A093CKF5-F1
#
_cell.length_a   1.000
_cell.length_b   1.000
_cell.length_c   1.000
_cell.angle_alpha   90.00
_cell.angle_beta   90.00
_cell.angle_gamma   90.00
#
_symmetry.space_group_name_H-M   'P 1'
#
loop_
_entity.id
_entity.type
_entity.pdbx_description
1 polymer ?
#
loop_
_entity_poly.entity_id
_entity_poly.type
_entity_poly.pdbx_seq_one_letter_code
_entity_poly.pdbx_strand_id
1 'polypeptide(L)'
;KVNNFPPLPRFIPLKPCFYQDFDAEIPPQHRTMAKRLYYLWMLNSITLAVNLVGCLAWLIGGGGAVNFGLAILWLILFTPCSYVCWFRPIYKAFKTDSSFSFMAFFFTFMAQLVISIIQAVGIPGWGVCGWIAAISFFGTNVGSAVVMLIPTVLFTGMAVFSFIALTMV
;
A
#
# COMPACT_ATOMS: atom_id res chain seq x y z
N LYS A 1 -5.04 5.66 26.96
CA LYS A 1 -3.76 4.94 26.71
C LYS A 1 -2.89 5.82 25.82
N VAL A 2 -1.56 5.78 25.97
CA VAL A 2 -0.62 6.66 25.22
C VAL A 2 -0.57 6.25 23.76
N ASN A 3 -0.69 7.19 22.82
CA ASN A 3 -0.61 6.86 21.39
C ASN A 3 0.79 6.33 21.02
N ASN A 4 0.84 5.22 20.29
CA ASN A 4 2.08 4.51 19.91
C ASN A 4 2.22 4.33 18.38
N PHE A 5 1.24 4.77 17.59
CA PHE A 5 1.12 4.48 16.17
C PHE A 5 0.79 5.71 15.31
N PRO A 6 1.40 5.90 14.12
CA PRO A 6 2.54 5.16 13.58
C PRO A 6 3.85 5.47 14.35
N PRO A 7 4.77 4.49 14.49
CA PRO A 7 6.08 4.70 15.08
C PRO A 7 6.95 5.48 14.09
N LEU A 8 6.81 6.80 14.10
CA LEU A 8 7.57 7.65 13.21
C LEU A 8 8.96 7.92 13.82
N PRO A 9 10.02 7.90 12.99
CA PRO A 9 11.32 8.39 13.41
C PRO A 9 11.21 9.83 13.94
N ARG A 10 11.99 10.17 14.97
CA ARG A 10 11.94 11.50 15.64
C ARG A 10 12.11 12.70 14.71
N PHE A 11 12.60 12.51 13.48
CA PHE A 11 12.78 13.56 12.48
C PHE A 11 11.50 13.93 11.71
N ILE A 12 10.44 13.13 11.78
CA ILE A 12 9.15 13.45 11.17
C ILE A 12 8.29 14.18 12.21
N PRO A 13 7.84 15.44 11.96
CA PRO A 13 7.06 16.24 12.91
C PRO A 13 5.59 15.78 12.99
N LEU A 14 5.36 14.46 13.02
CA LEU A 14 4.06 13.84 13.18
C LEU A 14 4.09 13.06 14.49
N LYS A 15 3.27 13.47 15.45
CA LYS A 15 3.11 12.75 16.71
C LYS A 15 2.30 11.46 16.44
N PRO A 16 2.56 10.36 17.17
CA PRO A 16 1.72 9.16 17.10
C PRO A 16 0.25 9.54 17.31
N CYS A 17 -0.59 9.24 16.32
CA CYS A 17 -2.00 9.63 16.30
C CYS A 17 -2.89 8.62 17.04
N PHE A 18 -2.47 7.36 17.15
CA PHE A 18 -3.31 6.28 17.67
C PHE A 18 -2.57 5.39 18.66
N TYR A 19 -3.30 4.88 19.65
CA TYR A 19 -2.86 3.71 20.40
C TYR A 19 -3.28 2.45 19.62
N GLN A 20 -2.33 1.54 19.42
CA GLN A 20 -2.57 0.27 18.73
C GLN A 20 -1.82 -0.81 19.48
N ASP A 21 -2.56 -1.80 19.96
CA ASP A 21 -2.03 -2.92 20.74
C ASP A 21 -2.84 -4.17 20.44
N PHE A 22 -2.29 -5.00 19.56
CA PHE A 22 -2.93 -6.24 19.13
C PHE A 22 -3.09 -7.25 20.26
N ASP A 23 -2.21 -7.22 21.26
CA ASP A 23 -2.21 -8.21 22.33
C ASP A 23 -3.20 -7.86 23.43
N ALA A 24 -3.44 -6.56 23.67
CA ALA A 24 -4.42 -6.07 24.63
C ALA A 24 -5.83 -5.83 24.04
N GLU A 25 -5.97 -5.53 22.74
CA GLU A 25 -7.25 -5.11 22.16
C GLU A 25 -7.92 -6.16 21.27
N ILE A 26 -7.18 -7.14 20.74
CA ILE A 26 -7.73 -8.15 19.83
C ILE A 26 -7.77 -9.54 20.49
N PRO A 27 -8.94 -10.23 20.47
CA PRO A 27 -9.07 -11.59 20.96
C PRO A 27 -8.01 -12.53 20.32
N PRO A 28 -7.51 -13.55 21.06
CA PRO A 28 -6.45 -14.43 20.57
C PRO A 28 -6.77 -15.09 19.23
N GLN A 29 -8.04 -15.40 18.99
CA GLN A 29 -8.54 -16.05 17.77
C GLN A 29 -8.34 -15.19 16.50
N HIS A 30 -8.54 -13.87 16.58
CA HIS A 30 -8.44 -12.95 15.43
C HIS A 30 -7.08 -12.25 15.31
N ARG A 31 -6.22 -12.39 16.33
CA ARG A 31 -4.96 -11.65 16.44
C ARG A 31 -3.99 -11.91 15.30
N THR A 32 -3.85 -13.15 14.87
CA THR A 32 -2.97 -13.53 13.76
C THR A 32 -3.41 -12.87 12.46
N MET A 33 -4.72 -12.85 12.18
CA MET A 33 -5.24 -12.23 10.97
C MET A 33 -5.11 -10.70 11.00
N ALA A 34 -5.40 -10.07 12.14
CA ALA A 34 -5.19 -8.64 12.32
C ALA A 34 -3.73 -8.21 12.11
N LYS A 35 -2.76 -9.00 12.61
CA LYS A 35 -1.32 -8.77 12.39
C LYS A 35 -0.95 -8.95 10.90
N ARG A 36 -1.48 -9.97 10.20
CA ARG A 36 -1.26 -10.16 8.76
C ARG A 36 -1.77 -8.98 7.92
N LEU A 37 -2.97 -8.52 8.20
CA LEU A 37 -3.56 -7.36 7.52
C LEU A 37 -2.80 -6.07 7.81
N TYR A 38 -2.27 -5.91 9.03
CA TYR A 38 -1.37 -4.81 9.37
C TYR A 38 -0.08 -4.83 8.54
N TYR A 39 0.56 -5.99 8.40
CA TYR A 39 1.75 -6.12 7.55
C TYR A 39 1.44 -5.87 6.07
N LEU A 40 0.25 -6.23 5.59
CA LEU A 40 -0.22 -5.90 4.25
C LEU A 40 -0.38 -4.40 4.03
N TRP A 41 -0.95 -3.69 5.01
CA TRP A 41 -1.03 -2.23 4.95
C TRP A 41 0.36 -1.59 4.90
N MET A 42 1.30 -2.07 5.72
CA MET A 42 2.68 -1.60 5.71
C MET A 42 3.38 -1.89 4.38
N LEU A 43 3.17 -3.08 3.80
CA LEU A 43 3.67 -3.44 2.48
C LEU A 43 3.14 -2.50 1.40
N ASN A 44 1.85 -2.14 1.44
CA ASN A 44 1.26 -1.17 0.52
C ASN A 44 1.96 0.20 0.62
N SER A 45 2.17 0.72 1.84
CA SER A 45 2.88 1.99 2.04
C SER A 45 4.33 1.95 1.54
N ILE A 46 5.06 0.86 1.82
CA ILE A 46 6.42 0.67 1.32
C ILE A 46 6.44 0.60 -0.21
N THR A 47 5.48 -0.13 -0.81
CA THR A 47 5.36 -0.27 -2.26
C THR A 47 5.15 1.07 -2.94
N LEU A 48 4.28 1.93 -2.40
CA LEU A 48 4.08 3.29 -2.92
C LEU A 48 5.34 4.15 -2.78
N ALA A 49 6.10 4.02 -1.69
CA ALA A 49 7.35 4.75 -1.51
C ALA A 49 8.44 4.27 -2.48
N VAL A 50 8.56 2.96 -2.69
CA VAL A 50 9.47 2.39 -3.70
C VAL A 50 9.04 2.77 -5.11
N ASN A 51 7.73 2.87 -5.37
CA ASN A 51 7.22 3.37 -6.65
C ASN A 51 7.62 4.82 -6.91
N LEU A 52 7.64 5.69 -5.88
CA LEU A 52 8.15 7.04 -6.02
C LEU A 52 9.63 7.06 -6.46
N VAL A 53 10.46 6.19 -5.89
CA VAL A 53 11.87 6.01 -6.30
C VAL A 53 11.97 5.47 -7.73
N GLY A 54 11.12 4.51 -8.10
CA GLY A 54 11.04 4.00 -9.47
C GLY A 54 10.64 5.07 -10.49
N CYS A 55 9.64 5.90 -10.17
CA CYS A 55 9.23 7.01 -11.02
C CYS A 55 10.28 8.13 -11.08
N LEU A 56 11.08 8.32 -10.03
CA LEU A 56 12.24 9.21 -10.07
C LEU A 56 13.32 8.67 -11.02
N ALA A 57 13.60 7.37 -10.98
CA ALA A 57 14.53 6.73 -11.91
C ALA A 57 14.04 6.81 -13.36
N TRP A 58 12.73 6.66 -13.60
CA TRP A 58 12.11 6.91 -14.91
C TRP A 58 12.34 8.35 -15.37
N LEU A 59 12.11 9.34 -14.50
CA LEU A 59 12.31 10.75 -14.82
C LEU A 59 13.77 11.06 -15.19
N ILE A 60 14.73 10.59 -14.38
CA ILE A 60 16.17 10.78 -14.63
C ILE A 60 16.60 10.03 -15.91
N GLY A 61 15.97 8.90 -16.20
CA GLY A 61 16.25 8.08 -17.39
C GLY A 61 15.69 8.62 -18.70
N GLY A 62 15.10 9.81 -18.71
CA GLY A 62 14.54 10.45 -19.91
C GLY A 62 13.02 10.27 -20.07
N GLY A 63 12.33 9.75 -19.07
CA GLY A 63 10.89 9.58 -19.07
C GLY A 63 10.13 10.83 -18.58
N GLY A 64 8.84 10.91 -18.91
CA GLY A 64 8.01 12.08 -18.55
C GLY A 64 7.80 12.28 -17.04
N ALA A 65 7.80 13.55 -16.60
CA ALA A 65 7.65 13.96 -15.19
C ALA A 65 6.26 13.71 -14.59
N VAL A 66 5.24 13.46 -15.42
CA VAL A 66 3.87 13.18 -14.98
C VAL A 66 3.83 11.98 -14.03
N ASN A 67 4.57 10.92 -14.34
CA ASN A 67 4.59 9.72 -13.51
C ASN A 67 5.17 10.00 -12.11
N PHE A 68 6.20 10.83 -12.03
CA PHE A 68 6.80 11.20 -10.76
C PHE A 68 5.87 12.08 -9.92
N GLY A 69 5.25 13.10 -10.52
CA GLY A 69 4.29 13.96 -9.82
C GLY A 69 3.09 13.19 -9.27
N LEU A 70 2.52 12.27 -10.08
CA LEU A 70 1.43 11.41 -9.63
C LEU A 70 1.88 10.39 -8.57
N ALA A 71 3.10 9.86 -8.63
CA ALA A 71 3.62 8.96 -7.60
C ALA A 71 3.69 9.63 -6.21
N ILE A 72 4.05 10.92 -6.15
CA ILE A 72 4.00 11.72 -4.91
C ILE A 72 2.56 11.82 -4.41
N LEU A 73 1.63 12.18 -5.30
CA LEU A 73 0.21 12.31 -4.96
C LEU A 73 -0.35 10.98 -4.41
N TRP A 74 -0.04 9.86 -5.07
CA TRP A 74 -0.47 8.54 -4.63
C TRP A 74 0.12 8.16 -3.27
N LEU A 75 1.40 8.43 -3.04
CA LEU A 75 2.03 8.16 -1.75
C LEU A 75 1.33 8.91 -0.61
N ILE A 76 1.04 10.20 -0.82
CA ILE A 76 0.42 11.06 0.20
C ILE A 76 -1.07 10.76 0.39
N LEU A 77 -1.80 10.41 -0.68
CA LEU A 77 -3.25 10.21 -0.62
C LEU A 77 -3.62 8.76 -0.30
N PHE A 78 -3.04 7.77 -0.98
CA PHE A 78 -3.39 6.36 -0.79
C PHE A 78 -2.87 5.77 0.52
N THR A 79 -1.75 6.25 1.06
CA THR A 79 -1.24 5.77 2.36
C THR A 79 -2.23 6.04 3.52
N PRO A 80 -2.67 7.28 3.79
CA PRO A 80 -3.64 7.54 4.84
C PRO A 80 -5.04 7.05 4.49
N CYS A 81 -5.45 7.13 3.21
CA CYS A 81 -6.76 6.63 2.78
C CYS A 81 -6.88 5.12 3.03
N SER A 82 -5.88 4.32 2.64
CA SER A 82 -5.87 2.88 2.88
C SER A 82 -5.95 2.54 4.38
N TYR A 83 -5.25 3.30 5.23
CA TYR A 83 -5.34 3.11 6.68
C TYR A 83 -6.75 3.36 7.22
N VAL A 84 -7.37 4.48 6.83
CA VAL A 84 -8.67 4.90 7.34
C VAL A 84 -9.81 4.06 6.76
N CYS A 85 -9.73 3.72 5.46
CA CYS A 85 -10.83 3.11 4.72
C CYS A 85 -10.89 1.58 4.85
N TRP A 86 -9.79 0.89 5.12
CA TRP A 86 -9.84 -0.57 5.28
C TRP A 86 -9.17 -1.07 6.55
N PHE A 87 -7.98 -0.58 6.93
CA PHE A 87 -7.30 -1.08 8.14
C PHE A 87 -8.08 -0.74 9.42
N ARG A 88 -8.61 0.48 9.52
CA ARG A 88 -9.37 0.92 10.70
C ARG A 88 -10.72 0.18 10.85
N PRO A 89 -11.53 0.01 9.79
CA PRO A 89 -12.73 -0.83 9.85
C PRO A 89 -12.44 -2.26 10.28
N ILE A 90 -11.40 -2.91 9.74
CA ILE A 90 -11.10 -4.30 10.10
C ILE A 90 -10.56 -4.43 11.53
N TYR A 91 -9.77 -3.45 11.99
CA TYR A 91 -9.34 -3.41 13.39
C TYR A 91 -10.54 -3.29 14.34
N LYS A 92 -11.50 -2.42 14.00
CA LYS A 92 -12.75 -2.30 14.76
C LYS A 92 -13.57 -3.58 14.69
N ALA A 93 -13.67 -4.19 13.50
CA ALA A 93 -14.41 -5.43 13.29
C ALA A 93 -13.88 -6.55 14.19
N PHE A 94 -12.57 -6.76 14.25
CA PHE A 94 -11.96 -7.78 15.12
C PHE A 94 -12.06 -7.45 16.61
N LYS A 95 -12.11 -6.17 16.99
CA LYS A 95 -12.22 -5.75 18.40
C LYS A 95 -13.64 -5.93 18.95
N THR A 96 -14.66 -5.60 18.18
CA THR A 96 -16.06 -5.57 18.64
C THR A 96 -16.95 -6.62 17.98
N ASP A 97 -16.38 -7.52 17.20
CA ASP A 97 -17.09 -8.52 16.38
C ASP A 97 -18.25 -7.93 15.56
N SER A 98 -17.99 -6.78 14.92
CA SER A 98 -19.03 -5.99 14.24
C SER A 98 -19.14 -6.37 12.77
N SER A 99 -20.24 -7.03 12.38
CA SER A 99 -20.50 -7.42 10.98
C SER A 99 -20.57 -6.22 10.02
N PHE A 100 -21.08 -5.07 10.46
CA PHE A 100 -21.09 -3.84 9.65
C PHE A 100 -19.66 -3.35 9.34
N SER A 101 -18.75 -3.48 10.31
CA SER A 101 -17.34 -3.11 10.12
C SER A 101 -16.62 -4.09 9.20
N PHE A 102 -16.97 -5.38 9.24
CA PHE A 102 -16.52 -6.38 8.26
C PHE A 102 -17.02 -6.06 6.85
N MET A 103 -18.30 -5.74 6.67
CA MET A 103 -18.86 -5.38 5.36
C MET A 103 -18.16 -4.16 4.75
N ALA A 104 -17.92 -3.12 5.56
CA ALA A 104 -17.19 -1.93 5.12
C ALA A 104 -15.74 -2.27 4.70
N PHE A 105 -15.06 -3.15 5.43
CA PHE A 105 -13.73 -3.65 5.07
C PHE A 105 -13.74 -4.38 3.72
N PHE A 106 -14.65 -5.34 3.51
CA PHE A 106 -14.69 -6.10 2.26
C PHE A 106 -14.90 -5.21 1.03
N PHE A 107 -15.79 -4.23 1.13
CA PHE A 107 -16.05 -3.29 0.04
C PHE A 107 -14.81 -2.44 -0.33
N THR A 108 -14.18 -1.82 0.67
CA THR A 108 -13.02 -0.95 0.43
C THR A 108 -11.76 -1.75 0.08
N PHE A 109 -11.58 -2.93 0.67
CA PHE A 109 -10.44 -3.81 0.40
C PHE A 109 -10.53 -4.46 -0.98
N MET A 110 -11.74 -4.77 -1.48
CA MET A 110 -11.95 -5.22 -2.85
C MET A 110 -11.59 -4.11 -3.87
N ALA A 111 -11.99 -2.86 -3.60
CA ALA A 111 -11.57 -1.72 -4.43
C ALA A 111 -10.04 -1.54 -4.41
N GLN A 112 -9.41 -1.65 -3.23
CA GLN A 112 -7.96 -1.64 -3.09
C GLN A 112 -7.30 -2.76 -3.90
N LEU A 113 -7.84 -3.98 -3.92
CA LEU A 113 -7.34 -5.08 -4.74
C LEU A 113 -7.37 -4.75 -6.23
N VAL A 114 -8.48 -4.20 -6.73
CA VAL A 114 -8.61 -3.78 -8.13
C VAL A 114 -7.57 -2.71 -8.47
N ILE A 115 -7.42 -1.69 -7.61
CA ILE A 115 -6.40 -0.65 -7.78
C ILE A 115 -4.99 -1.28 -7.82
N SER A 116 -4.70 -2.23 -6.93
CA SER A 116 -3.40 -2.91 -6.87
C SER A 116 -3.09 -3.67 -8.18
N ILE A 117 -4.10 -4.30 -8.79
CA ILE A 117 -3.96 -4.96 -10.09
C ILE A 117 -3.67 -3.93 -11.19
N ILE A 118 -4.40 -2.81 -11.23
CA ILE A 118 -4.15 -1.73 -12.21
C ILE A 118 -2.73 -1.16 -12.05
N GLN A 119 -2.28 -0.98 -10.80
CA GLN A 119 -0.93 -0.51 -10.50
C GLN A 119 0.15 -1.51 -10.92
N ALA A 120 -0.11 -2.81 -10.77
CA ALA A 120 0.78 -3.87 -11.26
C ALA A 120 0.87 -3.87 -12.79
N VAL A 121 -0.26 -3.66 -13.49
CA VAL A 121 -0.27 -3.53 -14.97
C VAL A 121 0.55 -2.32 -15.42
N GLY A 122 0.42 -1.17 -14.75
CA GLY A 122 1.26 0.00 -15.00
C GLY A 122 0.84 0.81 -16.23
N ILE A 123 -0.41 1.28 -16.25
CA ILE A 123 -0.90 2.13 -17.34
C ILE A 123 -0.03 3.41 -17.44
N PRO A 124 0.54 3.73 -18.61
CA PRO A 124 1.36 4.94 -18.77
C PRO A 124 0.58 6.20 -18.37
N GLY A 125 1.24 7.11 -17.63
CA GLY A 125 0.61 8.35 -17.17
C GLY A 125 -0.25 8.21 -15.91
N TRP A 126 -0.31 7.03 -15.28
CA TRP A 126 -1.00 6.82 -14.00
C TRP A 126 -0.10 7.00 -12.78
N GLY A 127 1.17 7.38 -12.91
CA GLY A 127 2.04 7.55 -11.73
C GLY A 127 2.53 6.26 -11.10
N VAL A 128 2.57 5.18 -11.88
CA VAL A 128 3.08 3.88 -11.46
C VAL A 128 4.05 3.31 -12.48
N CYS A 129 5.03 2.55 -12.01
CA CYS A 129 5.98 1.86 -12.88
C CYS A 129 5.33 0.67 -13.62
N GLY A 130 4.73 -0.26 -12.87
CA GLY A 130 4.08 -1.48 -13.36
C GLY A 130 4.78 -2.25 -14.51
N TRP A 131 4.13 -3.29 -15.04
CA TRP A 131 4.75 -4.16 -16.04
C TRP A 131 4.88 -3.48 -17.40
N ILE A 132 3.84 -2.81 -17.88
CA ILE A 132 3.83 -2.16 -19.20
C ILE A 132 4.87 -1.04 -19.25
N ALA A 133 4.91 -0.15 -18.26
CA ALA A 133 5.88 0.94 -18.27
C ALA A 133 7.30 0.43 -18.02
N ALA A 134 7.54 -0.50 -17.09
CA ALA A 134 8.89 -1.04 -16.87
C ALA A 134 9.46 -1.76 -18.10
N ILE A 135 8.66 -2.61 -18.79
CA ILE A 135 9.12 -3.34 -19.98
C ILE A 135 9.39 -2.39 -21.13
N SER A 136 8.51 -1.41 -21.37
CA SER A 136 8.69 -0.46 -22.48
C SER A 136 9.93 0.43 -22.29
N PHE A 137 10.32 0.72 -21.06
CA PHE A 137 11.47 1.58 -20.77
C PHE A 137 12.84 0.92 -20.97
N PHE A 138 12.91 -0.42 -21.12
CA PHE A 138 14.17 -1.11 -21.44
C PHE A 138 14.78 -0.64 -22.76
N GLY A 139 13.95 -0.22 -23.73
CA GLY A 139 14.42 0.34 -25.00
C GLY A 139 14.98 1.76 -24.88
N THR A 140 14.79 2.43 -23.73
CA THR A 140 15.25 3.81 -23.50
C THR A 140 16.42 3.86 -22.53
N ASN A 141 16.27 3.26 -21.34
CA ASN A 141 17.32 3.22 -20.33
C ASN A 141 17.21 1.95 -19.48
N VAL A 142 18.15 1.02 -19.69
CA VAL A 142 18.20 -0.26 -18.98
C VAL A 142 18.33 -0.08 -17.47
N GLY A 143 19.14 0.88 -17.02
CA GLY A 143 19.37 1.13 -15.59
C GLY A 143 18.07 1.56 -14.89
N SER A 144 17.36 2.53 -15.45
CA SER A 144 16.06 2.97 -14.93
C SER A 144 15.02 1.86 -14.99
N ALA A 145 14.98 1.08 -16.08
CA ALA A 145 14.04 -0.04 -16.21
C ALA A 145 14.23 -1.11 -15.13
N VAL A 146 15.48 -1.43 -14.76
CA VAL A 146 15.76 -2.37 -13.66
C VAL A 146 15.24 -1.83 -12.32
N VAL A 147 15.45 -0.54 -12.03
CA VAL A 147 14.94 0.08 -10.80
C VAL A 147 13.41 0.04 -10.76
N MET A 148 12.75 0.24 -11.91
CA MET A 148 11.30 0.18 -12.03
C MET A 148 10.70 -1.22 -11.85
N LEU A 149 11.44 -2.29 -12.13
CA LEU A 149 10.96 -3.65 -11.88
C LEU A 149 10.72 -3.92 -10.39
N ILE A 150 11.47 -3.25 -9.49
CA ILE A 150 11.33 -3.42 -8.04
C ILE A 150 9.91 -3.06 -7.58
N PRO A 151 9.38 -1.82 -7.79
CA PRO A 151 8.01 -1.49 -7.44
C PRO A 151 6.98 -2.32 -8.22
N THR A 152 7.26 -2.72 -9.47
CA THR A 152 6.36 -3.56 -10.27
C THR A 152 6.13 -4.93 -9.65
N VAL A 153 7.19 -5.60 -9.20
CA VAL A 153 7.10 -6.89 -8.50
C VAL A 153 6.39 -6.70 -7.16
N LEU A 154 6.66 -5.62 -6.44
CA LEU A 154 5.97 -5.31 -5.18
C LEU A 154 4.46 -5.08 -5.36
N PHE A 155 4.03 -4.35 -6.40
CA PHE A 155 2.60 -4.19 -6.72
C PHE A 155 1.94 -5.53 -7.07
N THR A 156 2.64 -6.39 -7.81
CA THR A 156 2.16 -7.75 -8.13
C THR A 156 2.01 -8.58 -6.85
N GLY A 157 3.01 -8.55 -5.97
CA GLY A 157 2.96 -9.19 -4.66
C GLY A 157 1.82 -8.65 -3.80
N MET A 158 1.60 -7.33 -3.79
CA MET A 158 0.51 -6.69 -3.07
C MET A 158 -0.85 -7.19 -3.57
N ALA A 159 -1.06 -7.31 -4.88
CA ALA A 159 -2.29 -7.84 -5.45
C ALA A 159 -2.53 -9.31 -5.04
N VAL A 160 -1.50 -10.16 -5.13
CA VAL A 160 -1.58 -11.57 -4.74
C VAL A 160 -1.88 -11.74 -3.25
N PHE A 161 -1.12 -11.05 -2.38
CA PHE A 161 -1.34 -11.15 -0.94
C PHE A 161 -2.67 -10.53 -0.50
N SER A 162 -3.12 -9.47 -1.17
CA SER A 162 -4.46 -8.89 -0.93
C SER A 162 -5.56 -9.87 -1.30
N PHE A 163 -5.42 -10.57 -2.42
CA PHE A 163 -6.38 -11.60 -2.83
C PHE A 163 -6.43 -12.76 -1.82
N ILE A 164 -5.27 -13.28 -1.41
CA ILE A 164 -5.19 -14.34 -0.39
C ILE A 164 -5.81 -13.86 0.93
N ALA A 165 -5.50 -12.64 1.36
CA ALA A 165 -6.06 -12.08 2.58
C ALA A 165 -7.58 -11.96 2.50
N LEU A 166 -8.13 -11.50 1.37
CA LEU A 166 -9.57 -11.40 1.15
C LEU A 166 -10.27 -12.75 1.26
N THR A 167 -9.64 -13.84 0.80
CA THR A 167 -10.20 -15.21 0.90
C THR A 167 -10.09 -15.84 2.28
N MET A 168 -9.29 -15.26 3.18
CA MET A 168 -8.97 -15.81 4.50
C MET A 168 -9.63 -15.06 5.66
N VAL A 169 -10.22 -13.88 5.39
CA VAL A 169 -11.07 -13.13 6.35
C VAL A 169 -12.49 -13.68 6.27
#